data_AF-K1R2M6-F1
#
_entry.id   AF-K1R2M6-F1
#
_cell.length_a   1.000
_cell.length_b   1.000
_cell.length_c   1.000
_cell.angle_alpha   90.00
_cell.angle_beta   90.00
_cell.angle_gamma   90.00
#
_symmetry.space_group_name_H-M   'P 1'
#
loop_
_entity.id
_entity.type
_entity.pdbx_description
1 polymer ?
#
loop_
_entity_poly.entity_id
_entity_poly.type
_entity_poly.pdbx_seq_one_letter_code
_entity_poly.pdbx_strand_id
1 'polypeptide(L)'
;IRNVIRILSRKRKNNPVLIGEAGVGKTAIAEGLAQRIVRGDVPENLKDRTVFSLDMGALVAGAKYRGEFEERLKSVLNEVKKSEGKIILFIDELHTIVGAGKTDGAMDAGNILKPMLARGELHCIGATTLDEYRQYIEKDPALERRFQPVMVQEPTVEDTISILRGLKERYEVYHGVKIQDGALIAAATLSNRYITDRFLPVKP
;
A
#
# COMPACT_ATOMS: atom_id res chain seq x y z
N ILE A 1 8.02 0.30 8.33
CA ILE A 1 8.15 -1.17 8.08
C ILE A 1 8.04 -2.02 9.35
N ARG A 2 8.85 -1.84 10.40
CA ARG A 2 8.78 -2.68 11.64
C ARG A 2 7.37 -2.80 12.24
N ASN A 3 6.61 -1.71 12.26
CA ASN A 3 5.22 -1.72 12.75
C ASN A 3 4.29 -2.60 11.90
N VAL A 4 4.43 -2.56 10.57
CA VAL A 4 3.68 -3.40 9.61
C VAL A 4 3.95 -4.89 9.87
N ILE A 5 5.23 -5.28 10.01
CA ILE A 5 5.65 -6.65 10.36
C ILE A 5 5.02 -7.10 11.68
N ARG A 6 5.07 -6.24 12.70
CA ARG A 6 4.48 -6.52 14.02
C ARG A 6 2.98 -6.76 13.92
N ILE A 7 2.28 -5.97 13.11
CA ILE A 7 0.82 -6.08 12.92
C ILE A 7 0.46 -7.38 12.19
N LEU A 8 1.11 -7.66 11.06
CA LEU A 8 0.89 -8.87 10.27
C LEU A 8 1.13 -10.16 11.09
N SER A 9 1.94 -10.06 12.14
CA SER A 9 2.25 -11.18 13.04
C SER A 9 1.22 -11.43 14.15
N ARG A 10 0.18 -10.59 14.28
CA ARG A 10 -0.83 -10.73 15.32
C ARG A 10 -1.92 -11.73 14.93
N LYS A 11 -2.64 -12.24 15.94
CA LYS A 11 -3.84 -13.09 15.75
C LYS A 11 -5.12 -12.29 15.42
N ARG A 12 -5.18 -11.02 15.85
CA ARG A 12 -6.32 -10.10 15.65
C ARG A 12 -5.82 -8.75 15.16
N LYS A 13 -6.66 -8.03 14.41
CA LYS A 13 -6.31 -6.76 13.74
C LYS A 13 -4.95 -6.85 13.04
N ASN A 14 -4.79 -7.89 12.22
CA ASN A 14 -3.53 -8.27 11.59
C ASN A 14 -3.40 -7.80 10.14
N ASN A 15 -4.34 -6.98 9.67
CA ASN A 15 -4.24 -6.29 8.38
C ASN A 15 -3.85 -4.83 8.64
N PRO A 16 -2.61 -4.41 8.37
CA PRO A 16 -2.23 -3.00 8.52
C PRO A 16 -2.87 -2.13 7.44
N VAL A 17 -3.30 -0.93 7.80
CA VAL A 17 -3.71 0.11 6.86
C VAL A 17 -2.77 1.29 6.99
N LEU A 18 -2.00 1.55 5.95
CA LEU A 18 -1.09 2.68 5.82
C LEU A 18 -1.93 3.94 5.54
N ILE A 19 -1.98 4.84 6.51
CA ILE A 19 -2.77 6.07 6.43
C ILE A 19 -1.82 7.25 6.30
N GLY A 20 -1.94 7.99 5.20
CA GLY A 20 -1.15 9.18 4.95
C GLY A 20 -1.50 9.79 3.62
N GLU A 21 -0.96 10.96 3.32
CA GLU A 21 -1.24 11.67 2.07
C GLU A 21 -0.68 10.93 0.84
N ALA A 22 -1.12 11.34 -0.35
CA ALA A 22 -0.53 10.82 -1.58
C ALA A 22 0.95 11.23 -1.66
N GLY A 23 1.81 10.30 -2.06
CA GLY A 23 3.25 10.58 -2.23
C GLY A 23 4.13 10.40 -0.99
N VAL A 24 3.60 10.13 0.20
CA VAL A 24 4.42 9.92 1.43
C VAL A 24 5.15 8.56 1.49
N GLY A 25 5.08 7.75 0.43
CA GLY A 25 5.79 6.47 0.34
C GLY A 25 5.04 5.24 0.90
N LYS A 26 3.70 5.23 0.88
CA LYS A 26 2.89 4.08 1.32
C LYS A 26 3.24 2.80 0.55
N THR A 27 3.32 2.87 -0.78
CA THR A 27 3.73 1.73 -1.64
C THR A 27 5.16 1.27 -1.36
N ALA A 28 6.09 2.21 -1.15
CA ALA A 28 7.48 1.90 -0.80
C ALA A 28 7.61 1.11 0.53
N ILE A 29 6.68 1.30 1.48
CA ILE A 29 6.64 0.48 2.71
C ILE A 29 6.31 -0.98 2.40
N ALA A 30 5.38 -1.24 1.46
CA ALA A 30 5.02 -2.59 1.04
C ALA A 30 6.15 -3.26 0.25
N GLU A 31 6.80 -2.53 -0.66
CA GLU A 31 8.00 -2.99 -1.37
C GLU A 31 9.15 -3.29 -0.40
N GLY A 32 9.38 -2.41 0.56
CA GLY A 32 10.39 -2.61 1.60
C GLY A 32 10.08 -3.82 2.48
N LEU A 33 8.80 -4.14 2.73
CA LEU A 33 8.43 -5.39 3.39
C LEU A 33 8.79 -6.60 2.52
N ALA A 34 8.45 -6.59 1.23
CA ALA A 34 8.77 -7.67 0.30
C ALA A 34 10.28 -7.95 0.26
N GLN A 35 11.10 -6.91 0.17
CA GLN A 35 12.56 -7.02 0.22
C GLN A 35 13.05 -7.64 1.54
N ARG A 36 12.47 -7.27 2.68
CA ARG A 36 12.84 -7.86 3.97
C ARG A 36 12.44 -9.33 4.09
N ILE A 37 11.32 -9.74 3.51
CA ILE A 37 10.93 -11.16 3.46
C ILE A 37 11.96 -11.96 2.65
N VAL A 38 12.33 -11.47 1.46
CA VAL A 38 13.35 -12.11 0.61
C VAL A 38 14.70 -12.22 1.31
N ARG A 39 15.10 -11.19 2.07
CA ARG A 39 16.35 -11.20 2.87
C ARG A 39 16.27 -12.05 4.14
N GLY A 40 15.10 -12.60 4.48
CA GLY A 40 14.89 -13.33 5.74
C GLY A 40 14.88 -12.44 6.99
N ASP A 41 14.81 -11.11 6.82
CA ASP A 41 14.79 -10.12 7.91
C ASP A 41 13.36 -9.84 8.39
N VAL A 42 12.65 -10.94 8.68
CA VAL A 42 11.28 -10.98 9.21
C VAL A 42 11.13 -12.15 10.19
N PRO A 43 10.16 -12.11 11.11
CA PRO A 43 9.89 -13.24 12.01
C PRO A 43 9.41 -14.48 11.23
N GLU A 44 9.56 -15.65 11.85
CA GLU A 44 9.33 -16.96 11.22
C GLU A 44 7.97 -17.08 10.52
N ASN A 45 6.92 -16.55 11.13
CA ASN A 45 5.56 -16.59 10.61
C ASN A 45 5.33 -15.78 9.32
N LEU A 46 6.26 -14.89 8.96
CA LEU A 46 6.25 -14.09 7.73
C LEU A 46 7.32 -14.54 6.72
N LYS A 47 8.17 -15.50 7.07
CA LYS A 47 9.08 -16.12 6.10
C LYS A 47 8.28 -16.80 5.00
N ASP A 48 8.88 -16.85 3.82
CA ASP A 48 8.33 -17.48 2.61
C ASP A 48 6.98 -16.92 2.13
N ARG A 49 6.50 -15.83 2.73
CA ARG A 49 5.32 -15.12 2.23
C ARG A 49 5.69 -14.26 1.03
N THR A 50 4.77 -14.16 0.08
CA THR A 50 4.94 -13.31 -1.09
C THR A 50 3.98 -12.13 -1.02
N VAL A 51 4.49 -10.92 -1.25
CA VAL A 51 3.66 -9.72 -1.34
C VAL A 51 3.26 -9.49 -2.79
N PHE A 52 1.96 -9.40 -3.05
CA PHE A 52 1.42 -9.08 -4.38
C PHE A 52 0.70 -7.75 -4.34
N SER A 53 0.87 -6.90 -5.35
CA SER A 53 0.07 -5.69 -5.51
C SER A 53 -1.18 -5.99 -6.32
N LEU A 54 -2.34 -5.51 -5.85
CA LEU A 54 -3.58 -5.54 -6.62
C LEU A 54 -3.66 -4.30 -7.52
N ASP A 55 -3.53 -4.49 -8.82
CA ASP A 55 -3.71 -3.41 -9.80
C ASP A 55 -5.16 -3.35 -10.27
N MET A 56 -5.88 -2.33 -9.77
CA MET A 56 -7.28 -2.08 -10.16
C MET A 56 -7.41 -1.64 -11.61
N GLY A 57 -6.42 -0.90 -12.14
CA GLY A 57 -6.39 -0.46 -13.53
C GLY A 57 -6.30 -1.64 -14.48
N ALA A 58 -5.44 -2.62 -14.19
CA ALA A 58 -5.33 -3.85 -14.98
C ALA A 58 -6.61 -4.70 -14.95
N LEU A 59 -7.33 -4.72 -13.82
CA LEU A 59 -8.59 -5.45 -13.70
C LEU A 59 -9.72 -4.79 -14.52
N VAL A 60 -9.74 -3.46 -14.58
CA VAL A 60 -10.69 -2.68 -15.40
C VAL A 60 -10.30 -2.73 -16.87
N ALA A 61 -9.01 -2.74 -17.18
CA ALA A 61 -8.50 -2.73 -18.54
C ALA A 61 -8.98 -3.97 -19.30
N GLY A 62 -9.78 -3.74 -20.35
CA GLY A 62 -10.36 -4.80 -21.17
C GLY A 62 -11.60 -5.46 -20.60
N ALA A 63 -12.12 -5.04 -19.44
CA ALA A 63 -13.45 -5.43 -18.99
C ALA A 63 -14.49 -4.57 -19.72
N LYS A 64 -15.22 -5.15 -20.67
CA LYS A 64 -16.27 -4.41 -21.43
C LYS A 64 -17.55 -4.23 -20.61
N TYR A 65 -17.75 -5.07 -19.60
CA TYR A 65 -18.94 -5.12 -18.77
C TYR A 65 -18.55 -5.25 -17.29
N ARG A 66 -19.39 -4.68 -16.39
CA ARG A 66 -19.16 -4.70 -14.93
C ARG A 66 -18.95 -6.11 -14.36
N GLY A 67 -19.69 -7.10 -14.86
CA GLY A 67 -19.57 -8.50 -14.39
C GLY A 67 -18.21 -9.14 -14.69
N GLU A 68 -17.56 -8.77 -15.80
CA GLU A 68 -16.25 -9.30 -16.18
C GLU A 68 -15.17 -8.86 -15.19
N PHE A 69 -15.24 -7.61 -14.71
CA PHE A 69 -14.36 -7.11 -13.65
C PHE A 69 -14.54 -7.93 -12.35
N GLU A 70 -15.78 -8.17 -11.94
CA GLU A 70 -16.05 -8.94 -10.72
C GLU A 70 -15.53 -10.37 -10.82
N GLU A 71 -15.69 -11.03 -11.98
CA GLU A 71 -15.15 -12.37 -12.21
C GLU A 71 -13.62 -12.39 -12.15
N ARG A 72 -12.95 -11.38 -12.75
CA ARG A 72 -11.49 -11.24 -12.66
C ARG A 72 -11.04 -11.03 -11.22
N LEU A 73 -11.70 -10.15 -10.47
CA LEU A 73 -11.39 -9.92 -9.05
C LEU A 73 -11.62 -11.18 -8.21
N LYS A 74 -12.74 -11.89 -8.42
CA LYS A 74 -13.00 -13.18 -7.76
C LYS A 74 -11.90 -14.20 -8.07
N SER A 75 -11.44 -14.27 -9.32
CA SER A 75 -10.35 -15.16 -9.71
C SER A 75 -9.06 -14.86 -8.94
N VAL A 76 -8.66 -13.58 -8.87
CA VAL A 76 -7.48 -13.15 -8.10
C VAL A 76 -7.63 -13.50 -6.62
N LEU A 77 -8.77 -13.18 -6.00
CA LEU A 77 -9.00 -13.46 -4.58
C LEU A 77 -9.07 -14.96 -4.29
N ASN A 78 -9.59 -15.77 -5.20
CA ASN A 78 -9.57 -17.21 -5.09
C ASN A 78 -8.14 -17.77 -5.10
N GLU A 79 -7.25 -17.19 -5.92
CA GLU A 79 -5.84 -17.59 -5.93
C GLU A 79 -5.14 -17.21 -4.62
N VAL A 80 -5.42 -16.01 -4.09
CA VAL A 80 -4.94 -15.61 -2.77
C VAL A 80 -5.44 -16.56 -1.68
N LYS A 81 -6.71 -16.97 -1.73
CA LYS A 81 -7.27 -17.94 -0.79
C LYS A 81 -6.60 -19.32 -0.89
N LYS A 82 -6.37 -19.83 -2.10
CA LYS A 82 -5.68 -21.10 -2.36
C LYS A 82 -4.22 -21.09 -1.90
N SER A 83 -3.61 -19.92 -1.75
CA SER A 83 -2.25 -19.80 -1.22
C SER A 83 -2.12 -20.15 0.27
N GLU A 84 -3.23 -20.43 0.97
CA GLU A 84 -3.25 -20.81 2.38
C GLU A 84 -2.49 -19.83 3.29
N GLY A 85 -2.61 -18.54 2.99
CA GLY A 85 -1.99 -17.46 3.77
C GLY A 85 -0.53 -17.14 3.41
N LYS A 86 0.03 -17.77 2.37
CA LYS A 86 1.35 -17.43 1.83
C LYS A 86 1.36 -16.10 1.10
N ILE A 87 0.25 -15.69 0.50
CA ILE A 87 0.14 -14.39 -0.18
C ILE A 87 -0.33 -13.31 0.79
N ILE A 88 0.39 -12.19 0.82
CA ILE A 88 -0.04 -10.93 1.42
C ILE A 88 -0.40 -9.97 0.28
N LEU A 89 -1.65 -9.53 0.22
CA LEU A 89 -2.11 -8.62 -0.82
C LEU A 89 -1.87 -7.16 -0.38
N PHE A 90 -1.15 -6.38 -1.19
CA PHE A 90 -1.11 -4.94 -1.08
C PHE A 90 -2.23 -4.35 -1.94
N ILE A 91 -3.06 -3.52 -1.32
CA ILE A 91 -4.19 -2.85 -1.97
C ILE A 91 -3.97 -1.36 -1.80
N ASP A 92 -3.57 -0.69 -2.88
CA ASP A 92 -3.58 0.76 -2.91
C ASP A 92 -5.01 1.27 -3.00
N GLU A 93 -5.24 2.48 -2.48
CA GLU A 93 -6.58 3.09 -2.41
C GLU A 93 -7.66 2.12 -1.87
N LEU A 94 -7.38 1.46 -0.74
CA LEU A 94 -8.23 0.40 -0.15
C LEU A 94 -9.72 0.80 -0.07
N HIS A 95 -10.00 2.07 0.20
CA HIS A 95 -11.34 2.62 0.29
C HIS A 95 -12.15 2.46 -1.01
N THR A 96 -11.53 2.43 -2.19
CA THR A 96 -12.22 2.26 -3.47
C THR A 96 -12.91 0.89 -3.55
N ILE A 97 -12.29 -0.13 -2.96
CA ILE A 97 -12.79 -1.51 -3.02
C ILE A 97 -13.77 -1.80 -1.87
N VAL A 98 -13.61 -1.14 -0.71
CA VAL A 98 -14.48 -1.38 0.46
C VAL A 98 -15.61 -0.36 0.64
N GLY A 99 -15.46 0.85 0.09
CA GLY A 99 -16.34 2.01 0.25
C GLY A 99 -17.36 2.21 -0.87
N ALA A 100 -17.33 1.37 -1.91
CA ALA A 100 -18.14 1.48 -3.12
C ALA A 100 -19.67 1.39 -2.93
N GLY A 101 -20.18 1.01 -1.75
CA GLY A 101 -21.62 0.81 -1.54
C GLY A 101 -22.50 2.07 -1.47
N LYS A 102 -22.01 3.28 -1.81
CA LYS A 102 -22.76 4.55 -1.64
C LYS A 102 -22.86 5.45 -2.88
N THR A 103 -22.22 5.11 -4.00
CA THR A 103 -22.31 5.88 -5.24
C THR A 103 -22.73 4.99 -6.40
N ASP A 104 -23.67 5.47 -7.23
CA ASP A 104 -24.41 4.79 -8.31
C ASP A 104 -23.56 4.18 -9.46
N GLY A 105 -22.25 4.03 -9.27
CA GLY A 105 -21.33 3.46 -10.25
C GLY A 105 -20.15 2.70 -9.67
N ALA A 106 -20.04 2.57 -8.34
CA ALA A 106 -18.89 1.94 -7.72
C ALA A 106 -19.09 0.42 -7.56
N MET A 107 -18.05 -0.31 -7.97
CA MET A 107 -17.95 -1.76 -8.09
C MET A 107 -18.32 -2.48 -6.78
N ASP A 108 -19.13 -3.55 -6.85
CA ASP A 108 -19.55 -4.33 -5.67
C ASP A 108 -18.45 -5.28 -5.12
N ALA A 109 -17.20 -4.83 -5.19
CA ALA A 109 -16.05 -5.57 -4.70
C ALA A 109 -16.05 -5.71 -3.17
N GLY A 110 -16.72 -4.78 -2.47
CA GLY A 110 -16.88 -4.80 -1.02
C GLY A 110 -17.63 -6.04 -0.53
N ASN A 111 -18.66 -6.49 -1.26
CA ASN A 111 -19.40 -7.71 -0.92
C ASN A 111 -18.57 -8.99 -1.10
N ILE A 112 -17.53 -8.95 -1.94
CA ILE A 112 -16.62 -10.08 -2.15
C ILE A 112 -15.53 -10.09 -1.06
N LEU A 113 -14.95 -8.93 -0.75
CA LEU A 113 -13.83 -8.83 0.20
C LEU A 113 -14.24 -8.95 1.66
N LYS A 114 -15.35 -8.32 2.07
CA LYS A 114 -15.77 -8.28 3.48
C LYS A 114 -15.91 -9.69 4.09
N PRO A 115 -16.56 -10.67 3.43
CA PRO A 115 -16.64 -12.03 3.98
C PRO A 115 -15.28 -12.71 4.13
N MET A 116 -14.35 -12.52 3.19
CA MET A 116 -13.01 -13.13 3.26
C MET A 116 -12.17 -12.54 4.39
N LEU A 117 -12.22 -11.21 4.54
CA LEU A 117 -11.59 -10.49 5.66
C LEU A 117 -12.21 -10.92 7.00
N ALA A 118 -13.54 -11.05 7.06
CA ALA A 118 -14.27 -11.48 8.24
C ALA A 118 -13.95 -12.93 8.64
N ARG A 119 -13.62 -13.82 7.69
CA ARG A 119 -13.16 -15.18 7.97
C ARG A 119 -11.65 -15.28 8.23
N GLY A 120 -10.88 -14.24 7.92
CA GLY A 120 -9.42 -14.27 8.02
C GLY A 120 -8.75 -15.08 6.90
N GLU A 121 -9.46 -15.31 5.80
CA GLU A 121 -8.94 -16.00 4.60
C GLU A 121 -8.04 -15.10 3.75
N LEU A 122 -8.10 -13.78 3.98
CA LEU A 122 -7.33 -12.77 3.27
C LEU A 122 -6.43 -12.00 4.25
N HIS A 123 -5.13 -12.00 3.95
CA HIS A 123 -4.16 -11.12 4.58
C HIS A 123 -3.80 -10.00 3.62
N CYS A 124 -3.93 -8.75 4.07
CA CYS A 124 -3.63 -7.62 3.22
C CYS A 124 -3.01 -6.45 3.97
N ILE A 125 -2.35 -5.59 3.20
CA ILE A 125 -1.86 -4.28 3.57
C ILE A 125 -2.66 -3.29 2.74
N GLY A 126 -3.46 -2.45 3.39
CA GLY A 126 -4.19 -1.37 2.71
C GLY A 126 -3.39 -0.07 2.71
N ALA A 127 -3.61 0.78 1.72
CA ALA A 127 -3.17 2.18 1.74
C ALA A 127 -4.36 3.11 1.44
N THR A 128 -4.46 4.24 2.15
CA THR A 128 -5.55 5.23 1.98
C THR A 128 -5.19 6.55 2.64
N THR A 129 -5.99 7.61 2.45
CA THR A 129 -5.89 8.87 3.19
C THR A 129 -6.65 8.79 4.52
N LEU A 130 -6.40 9.76 5.41
CA LEU A 130 -7.06 9.80 6.72
C LEU A 130 -8.58 9.97 6.59
N ASP A 131 -9.03 10.82 5.68
CA ASP A 131 -10.45 11.14 5.50
C ASP A 131 -11.21 9.94 4.92
N GLU A 132 -10.64 9.27 3.93
CA GLU A 132 -11.19 8.03 3.37
C GLU A 132 -11.27 6.92 4.42
N TYR A 133 -10.21 6.75 5.23
CA TYR A 133 -10.21 5.77 6.31
C TYR A 133 -11.36 6.01 7.28
N ARG A 134 -11.52 7.25 7.74
CA ARG A 134 -12.61 7.66 8.65
C ARG A 134 -13.98 7.47 8.03
N GLN A 135 -14.11 7.75 6.74
CA GLN A 135 -15.39 7.70 6.03
C GLN A 135 -15.84 6.27 5.73
N TYR A 136 -14.93 5.40 5.31
CA TYR A 136 -15.26 4.10 4.72
C TYR A 136 -14.82 2.88 5.53
N ILE A 137 -13.77 2.98 6.35
CA ILE A 137 -13.21 1.83 7.08
C ILE A 137 -13.57 1.90 8.56
N GLU A 138 -13.33 3.03 9.21
CA GLU A 138 -13.56 3.20 10.66
C GLU A 138 -15.04 3.10 11.04
N LYS A 139 -15.93 3.53 10.15
CA LYS A 139 -17.38 3.47 10.35
C LYS A 139 -17.98 2.08 10.16
N ASP A 140 -17.25 1.12 9.56
CA ASP A 140 -17.72 -0.24 9.35
C ASP A 140 -17.18 -1.18 10.44
N PRO A 141 -18.02 -1.67 11.37
CA PRO A 141 -17.57 -2.51 12.49
C PRO A 141 -16.93 -3.84 12.05
N ALA A 142 -17.25 -4.36 10.86
CA ALA A 142 -16.64 -5.59 10.36
C ALA A 142 -15.19 -5.35 9.91
N LEU A 143 -14.94 -4.20 9.27
CA LEU A 143 -13.61 -3.80 8.81
C LEU A 143 -12.73 -3.30 9.98
N GLU A 144 -13.27 -2.48 10.87
CA GLU A 144 -12.57 -1.93 12.04
C GLU A 144 -11.96 -3.02 12.95
N ARG A 145 -12.61 -4.19 13.04
CA ARG A 145 -12.14 -5.35 13.79
C ARG A 145 -11.01 -6.13 13.10
N ARG A 146 -10.79 -5.91 11.80
CA ARG A 146 -9.80 -6.63 10.98
C ARG A 146 -8.58 -5.78 10.67
N PHE A 147 -8.77 -4.47 10.57
CA PHE A 147 -7.71 -3.53 10.22
C PHE A 147 -7.07 -2.87 11.44
N GLN A 148 -5.78 -2.57 11.32
CA GLN A 148 -5.02 -1.77 12.28
C GLN A 148 -4.43 -0.56 11.55
N PRO A 149 -4.83 0.68 11.93
CA PRO A 149 -4.28 1.88 11.32
C PRO A 149 -2.79 2.04 11.65
N VAL A 150 -2.03 2.51 10.67
CA VAL A 150 -0.60 2.84 10.73
C VAL A 150 -0.41 4.19 10.05
N MET A 151 -0.20 5.24 10.84
CA MET A 151 0.08 6.57 10.30
C MET A 151 1.43 6.58 9.60
N VAL A 152 1.45 7.10 8.37
CA VAL A 152 2.63 7.35 7.55
C VAL A 152 2.71 8.86 7.37
N GLN A 153 3.68 9.47 8.05
CA GLN A 153 3.90 10.90 7.99
C GLN A 153 4.81 11.23 6.81
N GLU A 154 4.67 12.45 6.29
CA GLU A 154 5.66 13.03 5.38
C GLU A 154 7.03 13.01 6.07
N PRO A 155 8.08 12.48 5.42
CA PRO A 155 9.43 12.49 5.98
C PRO A 155 9.96 13.93 6.10
N THR A 156 10.91 14.14 7.00
CA THR A 156 11.59 15.43 7.08
C THR A 156 12.46 15.68 5.84
N VAL A 157 12.93 16.93 5.67
CA VAL A 157 13.90 17.25 4.60
C VAL A 157 15.17 16.40 4.74
N GLU A 158 15.67 16.20 5.96
CA GLU A 158 16.86 15.39 6.24
C GLU A 158 16.64 13.91 5.89
N ASP A 159 15.49 13.36 6.28
CA ASP A 159 15.09 11.99 5.91
C ASP A 159 15.00 11.85 4.39
N THR A 160 14.41 12.84 3.71
CA THR A 160 14.28 12.87 2.26
C THR A 160 15.64 12.88 1.59
N ILE A 161 16.59 13.70 2.06
CA ILE A 161 17.96 13.70 1.53
C ILE A 161 18.57 12.31 1.64
N SER A 162 18.37 11.62 2.77
CA SER A 162 18.84 10.25 2.96
C SER A 162 18.19 9.26 2.00
N ILE A 163 16.88 9.40 1.74
CA ILE A 163 16.16 8.62 0.73
C ILE A 163 16.75 8.87 -0.67
N LEU A 164 16.91 10.13 -1.07
CA LEU A 164 17.46 10.53 -2.37
C LEU A 164 18.88 10.00 -2.56
N ARG A 165 19.72 10.04 -1.53
CA ARG A 165 21.07 9.45 -1.55
C ARG A 165 21.04 7.95 -1.79
N GLY A 166 20.09 7.23 -1.19
CA GLY A 166 19.89 5.79 -1.44
C GLY A 166 19.41 5.48 -2.86
N LEU A 167 18.72 6.41 -3.52
CA LEU A 167 18.24 6.27 -4.90
C LEU A 167 19.25 6.76 -5.94
N LYS A 168 20.22 7.57 -5.53
CA LYS A 168 21.18 8.26 -6.40
C LYS A 168 21.80 7.34 -7.45
N GLU A 169 22.40 6.24 -7.02
CA GLU A 169 23.13 5.32 -7.93
C GLU A 169 22.22 4.79 -9.04
N ARG A 170 20.98 4.44 -8.72
CA ARG A 170 19.99 3.95 -9.69
C ARG A 170 19.68 5.01 -10.75
N TYR A 171 19.54 6.27 -10.35
CA TYR A 171 19.27 7.38 -11.29
C TYR A 171 20.50 7.77 -12.11
N GLU A 172 21.70 7.75 -11.52
CA GLU A 172 22.95 8.00 -12.24
C GLU A 172 23.15 6.99 -13.37
N VAL A 173 22.92 5.70 -13.09
CA VAL A 173 22.99 4.63 -14.09
C VAL A 173 21.93 4.80 -15.18
N TYR A 174 20.68 5.06 -14.80
CA TYR A 174 19.58 5.19 -15.75
C TYR A 174 19.75 6.39 -16.70
N HIS A 175 20.23 7.52 -16.18
CA HIS A 175 20.39 8.76 -16.96
C HIS A 175 21.79 8.96 -17.55
N GLY A 176 22.78 8.15 -17.16
CA GLY A 176 24.17 8.30 -17.61
C GLY A 176 24.84 9.58 -17.11
N VAL A 177 24.46 10.07 -15.94
CA VAL A 177 24.97 11.33 -15.36
C VAL A 177 25.55 11.10 -13.97
N LYS A 178 26.34 12.06 -13.47
CA LYS A 178 26.72 12.12 -12.06
C LYS A 178 25.88 13.17 -11.34
N ILE A 179 25.28 12.78 -10.23
CA ILE A 179 24.45 13.64 -9.38
C ILE A 179 25.28 14.07 -8.17
N GLN A 180 25.55 15.36 -8.04
CA GLN A 180 26.29 15.90 -6.91
C GLN A 180 25.43 15.85 -5.63
N ASP A 181 26.06 15.62 -4.47
CA ASP A 181 25.34 15.58 -3.19
C ASP A 181 24.63 16.91 -2.87
N GLY A 182 25.28 18.03 -3.21
CA GLY A 182 24.68 19.36 -3.09
C GLY A 182 23.40 19.54 -3.91
N ALA A 183 23.27 18.83 -5.04
CA ALA A 183 22.05 18.85 -5.85
C ALA A 183 20.90 18.11 -5.14
N LEU A 184 21.17 17.01 -4.44
CA LEU A 184 20.16 16.28 -3.65
C LEU A 184 19.65 17.13 -2.48
N ILE A 185 20.56 17.81 -1.78
CA ILE A 185 20.23 18.72 -0.67
C ILE A 185 19.38 19.89 -1.19
N ALA A 186 19.78 20.49 -2.32
CA ALA A 186 19.05 21.57 -2.94
C ALA A 186 17.66 21.12 -3.40
N ALA A 187 17.55 19.96 -4.06
CA ALA A 187 16.28 19.41 -4.51
C ALA A 187 15.30 19.20 -3.34
N ALA A 188 15.73 18.56 -2.26
CA ALA A 188 14.89 18.34 -1.08
C ALA A 188 14.48 19.66 -0.40
N THR A 189 15.42 20.59 -0.23
CA THR A 189 15.15 21.87 0.45
C THR A 189 14.25 22.79 -0.37
N LEU A 190 14.54 22.95 -1.67
CA LEU A 190 13.80 23.84 -2.55
C LEU A 190 12.40 23.29 -2.86
N SER A 191 12.28 21.99 -3.14
CA SER A 191 10.96 21.38 -3.35
C SER A 191 10.08 21.50 -2.09
N ASN A 192 10.66 21.33 -0.89
CA ASN A 192 9.92 21.52 0.35
C ASN A 192 9.47 22.96 0.58
N ARG A 193 10.25 23.94 0.11
CA ARG A 193 9.94 25.36 0.29
C ARG A 193 8.92 25.89 -0.72
N TYR A 194 9.00 25.43 -1.97
CA TYR A 194 8.29 26.05 -3.09
C TYR A 194 7.17 25.19 -3.69
N ILE A 195 7.19 23.87 -3.49
CA ILE A 195 6.14 22.95 -3.97
C ILE A 195 5.28 22.55 -2.76
N THR A 196 4.15 23.23 -2.58
CA THR A 196 3.27 23.09 -1.41
C THR A 196 2.07 22.17 -1.65
N ASP A 197 1.78 21.81 -2.91
CA ASP A 197 0.67 20.94 -3.31
C ASP A 197 1.05 19.44 -3.35
N ARG A 198 2.32 19.13 -3.07
CA ARG A 198 2.85 17.75 -3.05
C ARG A 198 3.64 17.48 -1.77
N PHE A 199 3.83 16.20 -1.47
CA PHE A 199 4.49 15.73 -0.27
C PHE A 199 5.85 15.08 -0.57
N LEU A 200 6.78 15.20 0.37
CA LEU A 200 7.99 14.39 0.41
C LEU A 200 7.62 12.91 0.62
N PRO A 201 8.43 11.96 0.13
CA PRO A 201 9.68 12.16 -0.61
C PRO A 201 9.50 12.23 -2.14
N VAL A 202 8.27 12.34 -2.67
CA VAL A 202 8.01 12.24 -4.12
C VAL A 202 8.23 13.54 -4.90
N LYS A 203 8.05 14.69 -4.25
CA LYS A 203 8.17 16.00 -4.91
C LYS A 203 9.57 16.47 -5.37
N PRO A 204 10.70 16.09 -4.73
CA PRO A 204 12.04 16.47 -5.18
C PRO A 204 12.49 15.77 -6.47
#